data_AF-A0A6J4FYZ9-F1
#
_entry.id   AF-A0A6J4FYZ9-F1
#
_cell.length_a   1.000
_cell.length_b   1.000
_cell.length_c   1.000
_cell.angle_alpha   90.00
_cell.angle_beta   90.00
_cell.angle_gamma   90.00
#
_symmetry.space_group_name_H-M   'P 1'
#
loop_
_entity.id
_entity.type
_entity.pdbx_description
1 polymer ?
#
loop_
_entity_poly.entity_id
_entity_poly.type
_entity_poly.pdbx_seq_one_letter_code
_entity_poly.pdbx_strand_id
1 'polypeptide(L)'
;MNACAPLHRTYDNAVLAFARFLEEQAVDGAVPVDRIRALADRLVAEGGELEPHFSAAEALCVSQVRAHQLDAERHNYLGRIIAKRLAHLLDDPSSGILRDHLGQLFVAIRLILGDQVYSALQNNASAIAREWAGPDGAIDWDGFYGDSRVQHIRDRVRFALARAFQRFQARKDWFLTVMNSHPHARSVGPGSFVLADAPQISTIPYFGEPQLVLLVDCLLAK
;
A
#
# COMPACT_ATOMS: atom_id res chain seq x y z
N MET A 1 -14.03 -2.55 7.81
CA MET A 1 -14.43 -1.24 8.34
C MET A 1 -13.78 -0.17 7.48
N ASN A 2 -14.50 0.88 7.12
CA ASN A 2 -13.99 1.94 6.24
C ASN A 2 -13.19 2.95 7.08
N ALA A 3 -11.87 3.06 6.87
CA ALA A 3 -10.99 3.88 7.71
C ALA A 3 -11.35 5.38 7.68
N CYS A 4 -12.01 5.84 6.61
CA CYS A 4 -12.51 7.22 6.47
C CYS A 4 -13.96 7.43 6.92
N ALA A 5 -14.63 6.42 7.51
CA ALA A 5 -16.00 6.58 8.00
C ALA A 5 -16.21 7.77 8.97
N PRO A 6 -15.24 8.15 9.83
CA PRO A 6 -15.36 9.33 10.69
C PRO A 6 -15.41 10.64 9.88
N LEU A 7 -14.56 10.77 8.86
CA LEU A 7 -14.51 11.94 7.96
C LEU A 7 -15.83 12.11 7.21
N HIS A 8 -16.41 11.03 6.70
CA HIS A 8 -17.72 11.05 6.04
C HIS A 8 -18.83 11.55 6.98
N ARG A 9 -18.89 11.06 8.22
CA ARG A 9 -19.91 11.50 9.19
C ARG A 9 -19.80 12.98 9.54
N THR A 10 -18.59 13.51 9.66
CA THR A 10 -18.39 14.94 9.93
C THR A 10 -18.88 15.79 8.77
N TYR A 11 -18.63 15.36 7.53
CA TYR A 11 -19.11 16.04 6.32
C TYR A 11 -20.65 15.99 6.21
N ASP A 12 -21.25 14.81 6.41
CA ASP A 12 -22.71 14.62 6.35
C ASP A 12 -23.44 15.50 7.36
N ASN A 13 -22.91 15.60 8.59
CA ASN A 13 -23.49 16.43 9.65
C ASN A 13 -23.39 17.94 9.33
N ALA A 14 -22.27 18.38 8.74
CA ALA A 14 -22.11 19.78 8.33
C ALA A 14 -23.08 20.16 7.20
N VAL A 15 -23.25 19.29 6.20
CA VAL A 15 -24.20 19.48 5.10
C VAL A 15 -25.65 19.49 5.61
N LEU A 16 -26.01 18.59 6.53
CA LEU A 16 -27.35 18.55 7.13
C LEU A 16 -27.64 19.78 7.99
N ALA A 17 -26.65 20.28 8.75
CA ALA A 17 -26.80 21.51 9.52
C ALA A 17 -27.00 22.74 8.61
N PHE A 18 -26.24 22.82 7.52
CA PHE A 18 -26.40 23.88 6.51
C PHE A 18 -27.78 23.83 5.84
N ALA A 19 -28.25 22.63 5.46
CA ALA A 19 -29.57 22.45 4.86
C ALA A 19 -30.70 22.88 5.81
N ARG A 20 -30.66 22.48 7.09
CA ARG A 20 -31.64 22.91 8.11
C ARG A 20 -31.69 24.42 8.28
N PHE A 21 -30.53 25.07 8.27
CA PHE A 21 -30.46 26.52 8.41
C PHE A 21 -31.09 27.24 7.20
N LEU A 22 -30.94 26.67 6.00
CA LEU A 22 -31.62 27.18 4.80
C LEU A 22 -33.14 26.98 4.87
N GLU A 23 -33.60 25.84 5.37
CA GLU A 23 -35.02 25.54 5.59
C GLU A 23 -35.66 26.53 6.57
N GLU A 24 -34.97 26.88 7.66
CA GLU A 24 -35.43 27.85 8.65
C GLU A 24 -35.55 29.29 8.10
N GLN A 25 -34.75 29.62 7.06
CA GLN A 25 -34.76 30.94 6.42
C GLN A 25 -35.63 31.00 5.17
N ALA A 26 -36.23 29.88 4.76
CA ALA A 26 -37.07 29.82 3.58
C ALA A 26 -38.41 30.52 3.82
N VAL A 27 -38.81 31.37 2.88
CA VAL A 27 -40.15 31.95 2.82
C VAL A 27 -40.82 31.41 1.57
N ASP A 28 -41.97 30.74 1.74
CA ASP A 28 -42.70 30.05 0.66
C ASP A 28 -41.83 29.04 -0.13
N GLY A 29 -40.87 28.40 0.55
CA GLY A 29 -39.95 27.43 -0.05
C GLY A 29 -38.83 28.05 -0.89
N ALA A 30 -38.71 29.39 -0.89
CA ALA A 30 -37.64 30.11 -1.57
C ALA A 30 -36.65 30.70 -0.56
N VAL A 31 -35.36 30.58 -0.86
CA VAL A 31 -34.28 31.26 -0.13
C VAL A 31 -33.57 32.23 -1.06
N PRO A 32 -33.46 33.53 -0.72
CA PRO A 32 -32.73 34.49 -1.54
C PRO A 32 -31.25 34.10 -1.68
N VAL A 33 -30.69 34.24 -2.88
CA VAL A 33 -29.29 33.86 -3.18
C VAL A 33 -28.28 34.59 -2.27
N ASP A 34 -28.55 35.84 -1.92
CA ASP A 34 -27.68 36.63 -1.05
C ASP A 34 -27.63 36.07 0.38
N ARG A 35 -28.72 35.42 0.84
CA ARG A 35 -28.75 34.74 2.14
C ARG A 35 -27.96 33.44 2.12
N ILE A 36 -28.00 32.70 1.01
CA ILE A 36 -27.19 31.49 0.80
C ILE A 36 -25.69 31.86 0.84
N ARG A 37 -25.30 32.91 0.12
CA ARG A 37 -23.91 33.40 0.11
C ARG A 37 -23.46 33.88 1.49
N ALA A 38 -24.25 34.71 2.16
CA ALA A 38 -23.91 35.19 3.51
C ALA A 38 -23.85 34.07 4.57
N LEU A 39 -24.56 32.97 4.37
CA LEU A 39 -24.46 31.80 5.22
C LEU A 39 -23.21 30.96 4.90
N ALA A 40 -22.90 30.75 3.62
CA ALA A 40 -21.68 30.08 3.19
C ALA A 40 -20.43 30.84 3.66
N ASP A 41 -20.41 32.16 3.50
CA ASP A 41 -19.30 33.01 3.95
C ASP A 41 -19.12 32.96 5.47
N ARG A 42 -20.23 32.88 6.23
CA ARG A 42 -20.18 32.67 7.69
C ARG A 42 -19.66 31.29 8.05
N LEU A 43 -20.11 30.23 7.37
CA LEU A 43 -19.62 28.88 7.59
C LEU A 43 -18.11 28.76 7.29
N VAL A 44 -17.62 29.50 6.29
CA VAL A 44 -16.19 29.57 5.95
C VAL A 44 -15.43 30.42 6.98
N ALA A 45 -15.99 31.54 7.45
CA ALA A 45 -15.37 32.40 8.46
C ALA A 45 -15.34 31.75 9.86
N GLU A 46 -16.42 31.07 10.25
CA GLU A 46 -16.54 30.23 11.45
C GLU A 46 -15.85 28.87 11.26
N GLY A 47 -15.44 28.52 10.03
CA GLY A 47 -14.74 27.29 9.69
C GLY A 47 -13.46 27.07 10.49
N GLY A 48 -12.89 28.12 11.09
CA GLY A 48 -11.82 28.02 12.08
C GLY A 48 -12.19 27.21 13.34
N GLU A 49 -13.47 27.10 13.71
CA GLU A 49 -13.96 26.25 14.80
C GLU A 49 -14.22 24.80 14.37
N LEU A 50 -14.45 24.56 13.08
CA LEU A 50 -14.59 23.21 12.50
C LEU A 50 -13.25 22.59 12.13
N GLU A 51 -12.23 23.41 11.85
CA GLU A 51 -10.87 22.99 11.53
C GLU A 51 -10.30 21.99 12.56
N PRO A 52 -10.39 22.21 13.89
CA PRO A 52 -9.92 21.23 14.88
C PRO A 52 -10.65 19.89 14.80
N HIS A 53 -11.94 19.89 14.45
CA HIS A 53 -12.73 18.67 14.30
C HIS A 53 -12.33 17.90 13.03
N PHE A 54 -12.08 18.58 11.92
CA PHE A 54 -11.58 17.97 10.69
C PHE A 54 -10.15 17.45 10.87
N SER A 55 -9.25 18.25 11.44
CA SER A 55 -7.87 17.82 11.73
C SER A 55 -7.84 16.61 12.67
N ALA A 56 -8.70 16.56 13.69
CA ALA A 56 -8.78 15.40 14.58
C ALA A 56 -9.31 14.14 13.85
N ALA A 57 -10.32 14.29 13.00
CA ALA A 57 -10.85 13.18 12.19
C ALA A 57 -9.82 12.66 11.17
N GLU A 58 -9.05 13.57 10.56
CA GLU A 58 -7.94 13.24 9.66
C GLU A 58 -6.83 12.51 10.42
N ALA A 59 -6.39 13.01 11.57
CA ALA A 59 -5.37 12.38 12.40
C ALA A 59 -5.79 10.96 12.81
N LEU A 60 -7.06 10.77 13.18
CA LEU A 60 -7.62 9.45 13.47
C LEU A 60 -7.57 8.52 12.26
N CYS A 61 -7.99 9.00 11.09
CA CYS A 61 -7.93 8.23 9.84
C CYS A 61 -6.49 7.81 9.51
N VAL A 62 -5.54 8.75 9.53
CA VAL A 62 -4.11 8.49 9.30
C VAL A 62 -3.58 7.47 10.31
N SER A 63 -3.94 7.59 11.59
CA SER A 63 -3.50 6.65 12.63
C SER A 63 -4.05 5.23 12.39
N GLN A 64 -5.31 5.09 11.97
CA GLN A 64 -5.93 3.80 11.68
C GLN A 64 -5.34 3.17 10.42
N VAL A 65 -5.13 3.96 9.36
CA VAL A 65 -4.45 3.50 8.15
C VAL A 65 -3.05 3.02 8.48
N ARG A 66 -2.30 3.76 9.30
CA ARG A 66 -0.95 3.38 9.75
C ARG A 66 -0.97 2.13 10.62
N ALA A 67 -1.92 2.01 11.55
CA ALA A 67 -2.07 0.80 12.36
C ALA A 67 -2.38 -0.43 11.49
N HIS A 68 -3.26 -0.28 10.50
CA HIS A 68 -3.56 -1.32 9.52
C HIS A 68 -2.36 -1.67 8.63
N GLN A 69 -1.54 -0.69 8.24
CA GLN A 69 -0.29 -0.93 7.50
C GLN A 69 0.70 -1.72 8.36
N LEU A 70 0.91 -1.33 9.62
CA LEU A 70 1.80 -2.04 10.55
C LEU A 70 1.31 -3.48 10.81
N ASP A 71 -0.01 -3.66 10.97
CA ASP A 71 -0.57 -5.01 11.13
C ASP A 71 -0.47 -5.81 9.82
N ALA A 72 -0.67 -5.21 8.65
CA ALA A 72 -0.44 -5.87 7.38
C ALA A 72 1.03 -6.27 7.19
N GLU A 73 1.98 -5.45 7.61
CA GLU A 73 3.42 -5.75 7.60
C GLU A 73 3.78 -6.92 8.52
N ARG A 74 3.13 -7.01 9.69
CA ARG A 74 3.28 -8.15 10.63
C ARG A 74 2.78 -9.45 10.02
N HIS A 75 1.68 -9.40 9.26
CA HIS A 75 1.04 -10.55 8.62
C HIS A 75 1.45 -10.78 7.15
N ASN A 76 2.47 -10.06 6.66
CA ASN A 76 2.99 -10.25 5.30
C ASN A 76 3.90 -11.48 5.20
N TYR A 77 3.33 -12.67 5.41
CA TYR A 77 4.08 -13.93 5.42
C TYR A 77 4.71 -14.25 4.07
N LEU A 78 4.01 -14.00 2.96
CA LEU A 78 4.58 -14.18 1.62
C LEU A 78 5.77 -13.23 1.40
N GLY A 79 5.64 -11.96 1.78
CA GLY A 79 6.72 -10.98 1.71
C GLY A 79 7.93 -11.41 2.54
N ARG A 80 7.72 -11.98 3.74
CA ARG A 80 8.79 -12.55 4.58
C ARG A 80 9.47 -13.74 3.92
N ILE A 81 8.71 -14.65 3.32
CA ILE A 81 9.24 -15.79 2.55
C ILE A 81 10.16 -15.30 1.43
N ILE A 82 9.74 -14.27 0.69
CA ILE A 82 10.53 -13.67 -0.41
C ILE A 82 11.76 -12.96 0.14
N ALA A 83 11.58 -12.07 1.12
CA ALA A 83 12.64 -11.24 1.69
C ALA A 83 13.71 -12.06 2.42
N LYS A 84 13.36 -13.23 2.99
CA LYS A 84 14.34 -14.13 3.63
C LYS A 84 15.49 -14.51 2.71
N ARG A 85 15.26 -14.59 1.39
CA ARG A 85 16.32 -14.85 0.40
C ARG A 85 17.23 -13.67 0.13
N LEU A 86 16.71 -12.47 0.34
CA LEU A 86 17.42 -11.22 0.17
C LEU A 86 18.07 -10.75 1.47
N ALA A 87 17.90 -11.46 2.59
CA ALA A 87 18.36 -11.01 3.91
C ALA A 87 19.83 -10.57 3.91
N HIS A 88 20.72 -11.37 3.31
CA HIS A 88 22.13 -11.03 3.21
C HIS A 88 22.41 -9.77 2.36
N LEU A 89 21.62 -9.50 1.32
CA LEU A 89 21.74 -8.27 0.53
C LEU A 89 21.20 -7.06 1.29
N LEU A 90 20.08 -7.23 2.00
CA LEU A 90 19.44 -6.18 2.80
C LEU A 90 20.28 -5.78 4.02
N ASP A 91 21.12 -6.69 4.52
CA ASP A 91 22.03 -6.45 5.63
C ASP A 91 23.43 -5.99 5.16
N ASP A 92 23.70 -6.01 3.85
CA ASP A 92 24.94 -5.52 3.23
C ASP A 92 24.72 -4.12 2.61
N PRO A 93 25.27 -3.04 3.22
CA PRO A 93 25.15 -1.69 2.68
C PRO A 93 25.76 -1.53 1.28
N SER A 94 26.73 -2.37 0.91
CA SER A 94 27.40 -2.29 -0.40
C SER A 94 26.57 -2.86 -1.55
N SER A 95 25.53 -3.66 -1.25
CA SER A 95 24.62 -4.20 -2.26
C SER A 95 23.81 -3.12 -2.98
N GLY A 96 23.60 -1.97 -2.31
CA GLY A 96 22.70 -0.91 -2.77
C GLY A 96 21.22 -1.29 -2.76
N ILE A 97 20.84 -2.45 -2.20
CA ILE A 97 19.46 -2.90 -2.04
C ILE A 97 19.02 -2.62 -0.61
N LEU A 98 18.00 -1.78 -0.46
CA LEU A 98 17.51 -1.31 0.83
C LEU A 98 16.14 -1.91 1.14
N ARG A 99 15.78 -1.91 2.42
CA ARG A 99 14.45 -2.37 2.88
C ARG A 99 13.31 -1.56 2.26
N ASP A 100 13.57 -0.29 1.95
CA ASP A 100 12.62 0.61 1.28
C ASP A 100 12.25 0.13 -0.14
N HIS A 101 13.12 -0.67 -0.80
CA HIS A 101 12.83 -1.27 -2.10
C HIS A 101 11.85 -2.45 -2.03
N LEU A 102 11.64 -3.05 -0.85
CA LEU A 102 10.83 -4.26 -0.71
C LEU A 102 9.36 -4.04 -1.07
N GLY A 103 8.82 -2.85 -0.78
CA GLY A 103 7.45 -2.49 -1.15
C GLY A 103 7.23 -2.65 -2.66
N GLN A 104 8.10 -2.04 -3.46
CA GLN A 104 8.00 -2.11 -4.92
C GLN A 104 8.36 -3.48 -5.47
N LEU A 105 9.28 -4.21 -4.84
CA LEU A 105 9.54 -5.60 -5.18
C LEU A 105 8.26 -6.46 -5.04
N PHE A 106 7.50 -6.29 -3.96
CA PHE A 106 6.27 -7.06 -3.77
C PHE A 106 5.19 -6.67 -4.79
N VAL A 107 5.12 -5.40 -5.18
CA VAL A 107 4.26 -4.96 -6.29
C VAL A 107 4.67 -5.63 -7.60
N ALA A 108 5.95 -5.60 -7.95
CA ALA A 108 6.47 -6.24 -9.17
C ALA A 108 6.18 -7.75 -9.20
N ILE A 109 6.40 -8.44 -8.09
CA ILE A 109 6.10 -9.88 -7.95
C ILE A 109 4.60 -10.15 -8.09
N ARG A 110 3.75 -9.32 -7.48
CA ARG A 110 2.29 -9.42 -7.64
C ARG A 110 1.87 -9.26 -9.10
N LEU A 111 2.44 -8.29 -9.82
CA LEU A 111 2.16 -8.09 -11.24
C LEU A 111 2.64 -9.26 -12.13
N ILE A 112 3.76 -9.90 -11.76
CA ILE A 112 4.27 -11.09 -12.46
C ILE A 112 3.38 -12.31 -12.24
N LEU A 113 2.91 -12.51 -11.00
CA LEU A 113 2.08 -13.66 -10.62
C LEU A 113 0.62 -13.49 -11.05
N GLY A 114 0.13 -12.26 -11.08
CA GLY A 114 -1.29 -11.93 -11.16
C GLY A 114 -2.00 -12.04 -9.80
N ASP A 115 -3.08 -11.28 -9.64
CA ASP A 115 -3.78 -11.11 -8.36
C ASP A 115 -4.30 -12.42 -7.76
N GLN A 116 -4.84 -13.32 -8.59
CA GLN A 116 -5.41 -14.58 -8.12
C GLN A 116 -4.33 -15.49 -7.52
N VAL A 117 -3.20 -15.65 -8.22
CA VAL A 117 -2.09 -16.50 -7.77
C VAL A 117 -1.42 -15.88 -6.55
N TYR A 118 -1.18 -14.57 -6.57
CA TYR A 118 -0.60 -13.85 -5.44
C TYR A 118 -1.45 -14.02 -4.18
N SER A 119 -2.78 -13.83 -4.29
CA SER A 119 -3.70 -13.98 -3.16
C SER A 119 -3.74 -15.42 -2.64
N ALA A 120 -3.72 -16.41 -3.52
CA ALA A 120 -3.64 -17.81 -3.12
C ALA A 120 -2.36 -18.13 -2.35
N LEU A 121 -1.21 -17.64 -2.82
CA LEU A 121 0.07 -17.81 -2.13
C LEU A 121 0.11 -17.08 -0.78
N GLN A 122 -0.45 -15.87 -0.69
CA GLN A 122 -0.59 -15.13 0.56
C GLN A 122 -1.42 -15.91 1.58
N ASN A 123 -2.57 -16.44 1.16
CA ASN A 123 -3.46 -17.23 2.03
C ASN A 123 -2.79 -18.52 2.50
N ASN A 124 -2.08 -19.21 1.61
CA ASN A 124 -1.33 -20.41 1.96
C ASN A 124 -0.20 -20.10 2.96
N ALA A 125 0.57 -19.04 2.72
CA ALA A 125 1.63 -18.61 3.65
C ALA A 125 1.05 -18.28 5.03
N SER A 126 -0.12 -17.62 5.07
CA SER A 126 -0.82 -17.32 6.32
C SER A 126 -1.32 -18.56 7.05
N ALA A 127 -1.87 -19.53 6.32
CA ALA A 127 -2.32 -20.80 6.91
C ALA A 127 -1.15 -21.57 7.54
N ILE A 128 -0.02 -21.69 6.81
CA ILE A 128 1.19 -22.35 7.32
C ILE A 128 1.73 -21.60 8.55
N ALA A 129 1.79 -20.26 8.51
CA ALA A 129 2.29 -19.46 9.62
C ALA A 129 1.49 -19.67 10.92
N ARG A 130 0.17 -19.88 10.83
CA ARG A 130 -0.67 -20.17 12.00
C ARG A 130 -0.37 -21.53 12.63
N GLU A 131 0.05 -22.52 11.85
CA GLU A 131 0.43 -23.83 12.36
C GLU A 131 1.75 -23.79 13.14
N TRP A 132 2.60 -22.81 12.83
CA TRP A 132 3.87 -22.53 13.52
C TRP A 132 3.75 -21.45 14.60
N ALA A 133 2.53 -21.00 14.91
CA ALA A 133 2.30 -20.04 16.00
C ALA A 133 2.24 -20.77 17.36
N GLY A 134 3.00 -20.26 18.32
CA GLY A 134 3.01 -20.73 19.70
C GLY A 134 1.79 -20.28 20.50
N PRO A 135 1.68 -20.71 21.78
CA PRO A 135 0.55 -20.37 22.66
C PRO A 135 0.36 -18.87 22.91
N ASP A 136 1.44 -18.10 22.77
CA ASP A 136 1.49 -16.63 22.89
C ASP A 136 1.23 -15.91 21.55
N GLY A 137 1.01 -16.66 20.47
CA GLY A 137 0.83 -16.14 19.11
C GLY A 137 2.14 -15.77 18.41
N ALA A 138 3.31 -15.99 19.03
CA ALA A 138 4.59 -15.79 18.37
C ALA A 138 4.86 -16.93 17.38
N ILE A 139 5.35 -16.60 16.19
CA ILE A 139 5.66 -17.60 15.15
C ILE A 139 7.08 -18.13 15.37
N ASP A 140 7.22 -19.45 15.40
CA ASP A 140 8.51 -20.12 15.21
C ASP A 140 8.95 -19.94 13.75
N TRP A 141 9.78 -18.93 13.52
CA TRP A 141 10.25 -18.58 12.18
C TRP A 141 11.17 -19.64 11.59
N ASP A 142 11.96 -20.34 12.40
CA ASP A 142 12.90 -21.35 11.89
C ASP A 142 12.13 -22.59 11.43
N GLY A 143 11.16 -23.03 12.22
CA GLY A 143 10.20 -24.07 11.81
C GLY A 143 9.41 -23.68 10.57
N PHE A 144 8.86 -22.46 10.56
CA PHE A 144 8.12 -21.92 9.40
C PHE A 144 8.96 -21.89 8.12
N TYR A 145 10.19 -21.39 8.16
CA TYR A 145 11.06 -21.36 6.98
C TYR A 145 11.58 -22.75 6.57
N GLY A 146 11.64 -23.70 7.52
CA GLY A 146 11.97 -25.11 7.27
C GLY A 146 10.84 -25.94 6.65
N ASP A 147 9.59 -25.46 6.73
CA ASP A 147 8.42 -26.17 6.21
C ASP A 147 8.50 -26.37 4.68
N SER A 148 8.28 -27.61 4.22
CA SER A 148 8.35 -27.96 2.79
C SER A 148 7.31 -27.21 1.96
N ARG A 149 6.17 -26.84 2.54
CA ARG A 149 5.13 -26.05 1.87
C ARG A 149 5.58 -24.61 1.65
N VAL A 150 6.39 -24.05 2.56
CA VAL A 150 7.04 -22.75 2.35
C VAL A 150 8.06 -22.82 1.21
N GLN A 151 8.78 -23.94 1.07
CA GLN A 151 9.64 -24.16 -0.10
C GLN A 151 8.84 -24.19 -1.40
N HIS A 152 7.68 -24.84 -1.43
CA HIS A 152 6.81 -24.83 -2.61
C HIS A 152 6.29 -23.42 -2.97
N ILE A 153 5.98 -22.59 -1.98
CA ILE A 153 5.63 -21.18 -2.22
C ILE A 153 6.82 -20.44 -2.86
N ARG A 154 8.04 -20.63 -2.33
CA ARG A 154 9.26 -20.04 -2.89
C ARG A 154 9.50 -20.48 -4.32
N ASP A 155 9.38 -21.77 -4.60
CA ASP A 155 9.56 -22.31 -5.95
C ASP A 155 8.54 -21.72 -6.93
N ARG A 156 7.28 -21.55 -6.51
CA ARG A 156 6.26 -20.92 -7.35
C ARG A 156 6.60 -19.49 -7.72
N VAL A 157 7.06 -18.69 -6.75
CA VAL A 157 7.52 -17.32 -7.01
C VAL A 157 8.73 -17.34 -7.95
N ARG A 158 9.70 -18.22 -7.70
CA ARG A 158 10.91 -18.38 -8.52
C ARG A 158 10.59 -18.76 -9.97
N PHE A 159 9.73 -19.74 -10.20
CA PHE A 159 9.35 -20.15 -11.55
C PHE A 159 8.61 -19.04 -12.30
N ALA A 160 7.76 -18.27 -11.61
CA ALA A 160 7.08 -17.13 -12.20
C ALA A 160 8.07 -16.02 -12.60
N LEU A 161 9.05 -15.72 -11.74
CA LEU A 161 10.13 -14.79 -12.04
C LEU A 161 10.98 -15.27 -13.23
N ALA A 162 11.43 -16.52 -13.22
CA ALA A 162 12.22 -17.10 -14.29
C ALA A 162 11.47 -17.02 -15.63
N ARG A 163 10.17 -17.32 -15.64
CA ARG A 163 9.31 -17.19 -16.82
C ARG A 163 9.16 -15.74 -17.27
N ALA A 164 8.97 -14.80 -16.34
CA ALA A 164 8.81 -13.39 -16.66
C ALA A 164 10.06 -12.78 -17.31
N PHE A 165 11.25 -13.23 -16.89
CA PHE A 165 12.54 -12.74 -17.38
C PHE A 165 13.11 -13.53 -18.57
N GLN A 166 12.36 -14.46 -19.19
CA GLN A 166 12.78 -15.13 -20.43
C GLN A 166 13.12 -14.15 -21.56
N ARG A 167 12.41 -13.01 -21.63
CA ARG A 167 12.74 -11.88 -22.52
C ARG A 167 13.39 -10.78 -21.71
N PHE A 168 14.64 -11.05 -21.29
CA PHE A 168 15.33 -10.26 -20.27
C PHE A 168 15.31 -8.76 -20.54
N GLN A 169 15.68 -8.31 -21.75
CA GLN A 169 15.80 -6.89 -22.04
C GLN A 169 14.49 -6.11 -21.86
N ALA A 170 13.39 -6.58 -22.46
CA ALA A 170 12.09 -5.91 -22.31
C ALA A 170 11.56 -5.99 -20.87
N ARG A 171 11.83 -7.09 -20.16
CA ARG A 171 11.40 -7.25 -18.77
C ARG A 171 12.22 -6.41 -17.81
N LYS A 172 13.51 -6.21 -18.08
CA LYS A 172 14.43 -5.36 -17.30
C LYS A 172 13.89 -3.94 -17.23
N ASP A 173 13.61 -3.32 -18.36
CA ASP A 173 13.18 -1.92 -18.43
C ASP A 173 11.85 -1.71 -17.68
N TRP A 174 10.91 -2.64 -17.86
CA TRP A 174 9.66 -2.66 -17.10
C TRP A 174 9.89 -2.82 -15.60
N PHE A 175 10.76 -3.74 -15.19
CA PHE A 175 11.01 -4.00 -13.77
C PHE A 175 11.67 -2.79 -13.09
N LEU A 176 12.67 -2.18 -13.72
CA LEU A 176 13.31 -0.95 -13.22
C LEU A 176 12.30 0.20 -13.11
N THR A 177 11.37 0.30 -14.06
CA THR A 177 10.28 1.29 -13.99
C THR A 177 9.40 1.05 -12.78
N VAL A 178 8.99 -0.20 -12.50
CA VAL A 178 8.18 -0.53 -11.33
C VAL A 178 8.96 -0.27 -10.03
N MET A 179 10.23 -0.69 -9.95
CA MET A 179 11.06 -0.52 -8.75
C MET A 179 11.29 0.94 -8.38
N ASN A 180 11.37 1.83 -9.37
CA ASN A 180 11.55 3.27 -9.16
C ASN A 180 10.24 4.07 -9.22
N SER A 181 9.09 3.40 -9.36
CA SER A 181 7.80 4.07 -9.31
C SER A 181 7.44 4.47 -7.88
N HIS A 182 6.71 5.58 -7.71
CA HIS A 182 6.18 5.94 -6.39
C HIS A 182 5.03 5.00 -5.99
N PRO A 183 4.87 4.68 -4.70
CA PRO A 183 3.77 3.84 -4.21
C PRO A 183 2.36 4.42 -4.45
N HIS A 184 2.24 5.66 -4.94
CA HIS A 184 0.99 6.28 -5.39
C HIS A 184 0.75 6.20 -6.90
N ALA A 185 1.65 5.58 -7.68
CA ALA A 185 1.46 5.37 -9.10
C ALA A 185 0.27 4.41 -9.33
N ARG A 186 -0.75 4.87 -10.05
CA ARG A 186 -1.91 4.04 -10.41
C ARG A 186 -1.71 3.48 -11.82
N SER A 187 -1.90 2.18 -11.97
CA SER A 187 -2.00 1.56 -13.29
C SER A 187 -3.33 1.98 -13.92
N VAL A 188 -3.28 2.58 -15.10
CA VAL A 188 -4.47 3.04 -15.85
C VAL A 188 -4.77 2.11 -17.03
N GLY A 189 -3.98 1.04 -17.20
CA GLY A 189 -4.23 -0.01 -18.19
C GLY A 189 -3.04 -0.95 -18.37
N PRO A 190 -3.15 -1.94 -19.27
CA PRO A 190 -2.05 -2.85 -19.60
C PRO A 190 -0.90 -2.05 -20.24
N GLY A 191 0.17 -1.82 -19.47
CA GLY A 191 1.36 -1.11 -19.94
C GLY A 191 1.35 0.41 -19.82
N SER A 192 0.35 1.00 -19.15
CA SER A 192 0.31 2.46 -18.89
C SER A 192 0.18 2.76 -17.40
N PHE A 193 1.09 3.58 -16.90
CA PHE A 193 1.12 4.08 -15.52
C PHE A 193 1.02 5.59 -15.56
N VAL A 194 0.08 6.14 -14.79
CA VAL A 194 0.01 7.58 -14.55
C VAL A 194 0.61 7.86 -13.18
N LEU A 195 1.70 8.63 -13.18
CA LEU A 195 2.24 9.23 -11.97
C LEU A 195 1.23 10.27 -11.49
N ALA A 196 0.84 10.19 -10.22
CA ALA A 196 0.18 11.34 -9.60
C ALA A 196 1.19 12.50 -9.56
N ASP A 197 0.79 13.70 -9.98
CA ASP A 197 1.59 14.93 -9.98
C ASP A 197 1.93 15.39 -8.55
N ALA A 198 2.69 14.60 -7.81
CA ALA A 198 3.28 14.97 -6.53
C ALA A 198 4.77 15.29 -6.75
N PRO A 199 5.32 16.31 -6.06
CA PRO A 199 6.70 16.73 -6.23
C PRO A 199 7.67 15.55 -6.06
N GLN A 200 8.56 15.43 -7.04
CA GLN A 200 9.51 14.33 -7.26
C GLN A 200 10.61 14.29 -6.18
N ILE A 201 10.25 13.91 -4.96
CA ILE A 201 11.23 13.47 -3.96
C ILE A 201 10.84 12.04 -3.60
N SER A 202 11.25 11.08 -4.44
CA SER A 202 11.41 9.72 -3.94
C SER A 202 12.53 9.79 -2.90
N THR A 203 12.17 9.71 -1.62
CA THR A 203 13.17 9.52 -0.55
C THR A 203 13.86 8.16 -0.65
N ILE A 204 13.34 7.25 -1.48
CA ILE A 204 13.90 5.94 -1.73
C ILE A 204 15.05 6.09 -2.74
N PRO A 205 16.26 5.61 -2.41
CA PRO A 205 17.41 5.60 -3.31
C PRO A 205 17.11 4.86 -4.62
N TYR A 206 17.69 5.35 -5.72
CA TYR A 206 17.46 4.79 -7.06
C TYR A 206 17.88 3.32 -7.17
N PHE A 207 17.01 2.48 -7.73
CA PHE A 207 17.26 1.06 -7.98
C PHE A 207 17.71 0.85 -9.43
N GLY A 208 18.97 0.50 -9.64
CA GLY A 208 19.59 0.38 -10.96
C GLY A 208 19.77 -1.06 -11.47
N GLU A 209 20.38 -1.18 -12.65
CA GLU A 209 20.71 -2.47 -13.26
C GLU A 209 21.61 -3.37 -12.39
N PRO A 210 22.66 -2.86 -11.70
CA PRO A 210 23.48 -3.71 -10.84
C PRO A 210 22.67 -4.36 -9.72
N GLN A 211 21.78 -3.59 -9.08
CA GLN A 211 20.88 -4.09 -8.04
C GLN A 211 19.89 -5.11 -8.59
N LEU A 212 19.38 -4.89 -9.81
CA LEU A 212 18.48 -5.85 -10.48
C LEU A 212 19.15 -7.20 -10.66
N VAL A 213 20.38 -7.24 -11.17
CA VAL A 213 21.11 -8.48 -11.43
C VAL A 213 21.30 -9.25 -10.11
N LEU A 214 21.79 -8.57 -9.06
CA LEU A 214 21.97 -9.18 -7.74
C LEU A 214 20.66 -9.74 -7.17
N LEU A 215 19.58 -8.96 -7.30
CA LEU A 215 18.26 -9.34 -6.81
C LEU A 215 17.71 -10.57 -7.55
N VAL A 216 17.78 -10.56 -8.90
CA VAL A 216 17.30 -11.66 -9.73
C VAL A 216 18.12 -12.93 -9.47
N ASP A 217 19.45 -12.83 -9.40
CA ASP A 217 20.32 -13.97 -9.12
C ASP A 217 19.98 -14.60 -7.76
N CYS A 218 19.74 -13.81 -6.73
CA CYS A 218 19.38 -14.33 -5.41
C CYS A 218 17.99 -14.97 -5.35
N LEU A 219 17.01 -14.37 -6.03
CA LEU A 219 15.65 -14.93 -6.11
C LEU A 219 15.59 -16.18 -6.97
N LEU A 220 16.48 -16.32 -7.95
CA LEU A 220 16.56 -17.47 -8.85
C LEU A 220 17.58 -18.52 -8.42
N ALA A 221 18.40 -18.28 -7.41
CA ALA A 221 19.31 -19.26 -6.84
C ALA A 221 18.55 -20.45 -6.21
N LYS A 222 19.18 -21.63 -6.17
CA LYS A 222 18.63 -22.82 -5.51
C LYS A 222 18.59 -22.68 -3.98
#